data_AF-A0A556MMD3-F1
#
_entry.id   AF-A0A556MMD3-F1
#
_cell.length_a   1.000
_cell.length_b   1.000
_cell.length_c   1.000
_cell.angle_alpha   90.00
_cell.angle_beta   90.00
_cell.angle_gamma   90.00
#
_symmetry.space_group_name_H-M   'P 1'
#
loop_
_entity.id
_entity.type
_entity.pdbx_description
1 polymer ?
#
loop_
_entity_poly.entity_id
_entity_poly.type
_entity_poly.pdbx_seq_one_letter_code
_entity_poly.pdbx_strand_id
1 'polypeptide(L)'
;MITEFYIDAELGRGLTPVHVEPVSCDQWDLPACPQFELSFFNETQICTLIVQLENGTWYDRRVRLGENSGFLCLFNNATDEIRDPDYRSPLHAAELQQIGAAISQHMSTQLKIWLNLFVPPYPAPVLN
;
A
#
# COMPACT_ATOMS: atom_id res chain seq x y z
N MET A 1 9.79 5.99 -10.98
CA MET A 1 8.44 5.42 -11.18
C MET A 1 8.38 4.21 -10.27
N ILE A 2 7.41 4.15 -9.34
CA ILE A 2 7.27 2.96 -8.48
C ILE A 2 6.62 1.89 -9.36
N THR A 3 7.29 0.77 -9.51
CA THR A 3 6.80 -0.39 -10.27
C THR A 3 6.19 -1.40 -9.29
N GLU A 4 5.38 -2.31 -9.80
CA GLU A 4 4.94 -3.48 -9.04
C GLU A 4 6.12 -4.22 -8.38
N PHE A 5 5.88 -4.83 -7.23
CA PHE A 5 6.87 -5.61 -6.50
C PHE A 5 6.23 -6.70 -5.64
N TYR A 6 7.05 -7.56 -5.05
CA TYR A 6 6.61 -8.63 -4.16
C TYR A 6 7.21 -8.43 -2.77
N ILE A 7 6.44 -8.76 -1.74
CA ILE A 7 6.90 -8.84 -0.35
C ILE A 7 6.49 -10.19 0.22
N ASP A 8 7.33 -10.76 1.07
CA ASP A 8 6.95 -11.90 1.89
C ASP A 8 6.39 -11.40 3.22
N ALA A 9 5.13 -11.74 3.51
CA ALA A 9 4.45 -11.36 4.74
C ALA A 9 4.11 -12.61 5.57
N GLU A 10 4.30 -12.54 6.88
CA GLU A 10 3.84 -13.59 7.78
C GLU A 10 2.35 -13.34 8.08
N LEU A 11 1.50 -14.11 7.42
CA LEU A 11 0.06 -14.10 7.68
C LEU A 11 -0.25 -15.19 8.72
N GLY A 12 -1.48 -15.25 9.23
CA GLY A 12 -1.91 -16.28 10.19
C GLY A 12 -1.76 -17.72 9.68
N ARG A 13 -1.50 -17.88 8.39
CA ARG A 13 -1.22 -19.12 7.65
C ARG A 13 0.27 -19.37 7.34
N GLY A 14 1.16 -18.50 7.83
CA GLY A 14 2.59 -18.53 7.57
C GLY A 14 3.06 -17.57 6.49
N LEU A 15 4.30 -17.78 6.03
CA LEU A 15 4.97 -16.90 5.07
C LEU A 15 4.27 -16.95 3.71
N THR A 16 3.67 -15.83 3.31
CA THR A 16 2.86 -15.69 2.09
C THR A 16 3.45 -14.60 1.20
N PRO A 17 3.72 -14.89 -0.08
CA PRO A 17 4.10 -13.86 -1.03
C PRO A 17 2.90 -12.97 -1.36
N VAL A 18 3.08 -11.67 -1.23
CA VAL A 18 2.09 -10.63 -1.52
C VAL A 18 2.62 -9.83 -2.70
N HIS A 19 1.87 -9.85 -3.80
CA HIS A 19 2.10 -8.94 -4.93
C HIS A 19 1.54 -7.57 -4.58
N VAL A 20 2.31 -6.52 -4.84
CA VAL A 20 2.00 -5.14 -4.49
C VAL A 20 2.09 -4.28 -5.73
N GLU A 21 1.00 -3.58 -6.04
CA GLU A 21 0.93 -2.64 -7.16
C GLU A 21 0.51 -1.25 -6.65
N PRO A 22 1.24 -0.18 -6.99
CA PRO A 22 0.81 1.17 -6.64
C PRO A 22 -0.45 1.55 -7.43
N VAL A 23 -1.47 2.05 -6.74
CA VAL A 23 -2.66 2.60 -7.38
C VAL A 23 -2.31 3.98 -7.95
N SER A 24 -2.79 4.27 -9.16
CA SER A 24 -2.50 5.56 -9.82
C SER A 24 -3.18 6.71 -9.08
N CYS A 25 -2.53 7.87 -8.99
CA CYS A 25 -3.00 9.00 -8.16
C CYS A 25 -4.37 9.53 -8.56
N ASP A 26 -4.76 9.38 -9.82
CA ASP A 26 -6.07 9.74 -10.37
C ASP A 26 -7.20 8.79 -9.91
N GLN A 27 -6.83 7.61 -9.39
CA GLN A 27 -7.74 6.59 -8.88
C GLN A 27 -7.84 6.60 -7.35
N TRP A 28 -7.07 7.46 -6.65
CA TRP A 28 -7.14 7.56 -5.20
C TRP A 28 -8.45 8.19 -4.76
N ASP A 29 -9.09 7.59 -3.76
CA ASP A 29 -10.31 8.16 -3.18
C ASP A 29 -10.04 9.41 -2.35
N LEU A 30 -8.88 9.43 -1.69
CA LEU A 30 -8.49 10.53 -0.82
C LEU A 30 -7.26 11.22 -1.40
N PRO A 31 -7.30 12.56 -1.59
CA PRO A 31 -6.14 13.29 -2.07
C PRO A 31 -4.99 13.12 -1.08
N ALA A 32 -3.78 12.90 -1.61
CA ALA A 32 -2.57 12.69 -0.84
C ALA A 32 -2.59 11.48 0.13
N CYS A 33 -3.44 10.48 -0.13
CA CYS A 33 -3.44 9.21 0.58
C CYS A 33 -2.89 8.11 -0.36
N PRO A 34 -1.62 7.72 -0.24
CA PRO A 34 -1.04 6.67 -1.08
C PRO A 34 -1.81 5.36 -0.92
N GLN A 35 -2.21 4.77 -2.05
CA GLN A 35 -2.92 3.51 -2.09
C GLN A 35 -2.12 2.45 -2.87
N PHE A 36 -2.21 1.21 -2.41
CA PHE A 36 -1.57 0.04 -3.02
C PHE A 36 -2.56 -1.11 -3.10
N GLU A 37 -2.65 -1.73 -4.26
CA GLU A 37 -3.35 -2.99 -4.42
C GLU A 37 -2.43 -4.13 -3.97
N LEU A 38 -2.97 -5.02 -3.14
CA LEU A 38 -2.32 -6.23 -2.66
C LEU A 38 -3.05 -7.42 -3.24
N SER A 39 -2.29 -8.35 -3.82
CA SER A 39 -2.80 -9.64 -4.29
C SER A 39 -2.03 -10.79 -3.63
N PHE A 40 -2.73 -11.69 -2.95
CA PHE A 40 -2.14 -12.85 -2.28
C PHE A 40 -3.08 -14.06 -2.27
N PHE A 41 -2.53 -15.25 -2.12
CA PHE A 41 -3.31 -16.48 -2.04
C PHE A 41 -3.68 -16.80 -0.58
N ASN A 42 -4.96 -17.07 -0.30
CA ASN A 42 -5.46 -17.37 1.04
C ASN A 42 -5.75 -18.87 1.25
N GLU A 43 -5.05 -19.75 0.53
CA GLU A 43 -5.24 -21.21 0.45
C GLU A 43 -6.43 -21.68 -0.40
N THR A 44 -7.49 -20.88 -0.49
CA THR A 44 -8.69 -21.23 -1.28
C THR A 44 -8.79 -20.43 -2.57
N GLN A 45 -8.36 -19.17 -2.55
CA GLN A 45 -8.48 -18.26 -3.68
C GLN A 45 -7.43 -17.13 -3.62
N ILE A 46 -7.31 -16.43 -4.74
CA ILE A 46 -6.57 -15.17 -4.78
C ILE A 46 -7.46 -14.11 -4.13
N CYS A 47 -6.91 -13.43 -3.14
CA CYS A 47 -7.50 -12.28 -2.48
C CYS A 47 -6.82 -11.03 -2.98
N THR A 48 -7.62 -10.05 -3.35
CA THR A 48 -7.16 -8.72 -3.73
C THR A 48 -7.79 -7.70 -2.79
N LEU A 49 -6.98 -6.79 -2.25
CA LEU A 49 -7.46 -5.67 -1.43
C LEU A 49 -6.60 -4.43 -1.63
N ILE A 50 -7.19 -3.26 -1.43
CA ILE A 50 -6.46 -2.00 -1.49
C ILE A 50 -6.14 -1.55 -0.06
N VAL A 51 -4.87 -1.30 0.19
CA VAL A 51 -4.39 -0.67 1.43
C VAL A 51 -4.07 0.80 1.19
N GLN A 52 -4.31 1.62 2.21
CA GLN A 52 -4.01 3.04 2.16
C GLN A 52 -3.21 3.47 3.39
N LEU A 53 -2.29 4.42 3.18
CA LEU A 53 -1.51 5.03 4.24
C LEU A 53 -2.11 6.38 4.64
N GLU A 54 -2.69 6.45 5.83
CA GLU A 54 -3.30 7.66 6.39
C GLU A 54 -2.61 7.99 7.72
N ASN A 55 -2.01 9.19 7.83
CA ASN A 55 -1.36 9.68 9.05
C ASN A 55 -0.34 8.70 9.68
N GLY A 56 0.43 7.99 8.84
CA GLY A 56 1.43 7.02 9.29
C GLY A 56 0.87 5.66 9.70
N THR A 57 -0.43 5.43 9.53
CA THR A 57 -1.09 4.15 9.83
C THR A 57 -1.64 3.54 8.55
N TRP A 58 -1.44 2.24 8.39
CA TRP A 58 -1.95 1.48 7.25
C TRP A 58 -3.34 0.94 7.52
N TYR A 59 -4.24 1.11 6.56
CA TYR A 59 -5.62 0.66 6.66
C TYR A 59 -6.03 -0.13 5.42
N ASP A 60 -6.91 -1.10 5.63
CA ASP A 60 -7.75 -1.60 4.55
C ASP A 60 -8.70 -0.46 4.11
N ARG A 61 -8.64 -0.11 2.83
CA ARG A 61 -9.45 0.96 2.24
C ARG A 61 -10.94 0.77 2.51
N ARG A 62 -11.46 -0.45 2.33
CA ARG A 62 -12.90 -0.73 2.46
C ARG A 62 -13.37 -0.54 3.90
N VAL A 63 -12.62 -1.07 4.86
CA VAL A 63 -12.91 -0.89 6.29
C VAL A 63 -12.86 0.59 6.66
N ARG A 64 -11.83 1.31 6.22
CA ARG A 64 -11.62 2.71 6.58
C ARG A 64 -12.69 3.65 6.02
N LEU A 65 -13.16 3.40 4.80
CA LEU A 65 -14.28 4.15 4.22
C LEU A 65 -15.61 3.87 4.93
N GLY A 66 -15.84 2.63 5.37
CA GLY A 66 -17.03 2.23 6.13
C GLY A 66 -17.12 2.90 7.52
N GLU A 67 -16.00 3.00 8.24
CA GLU A 67 -15.94 3.68 9.54
C GLU A 67 -16.23 5.18 9.43
N ASN A 68 -15.79 5.79 8.33
CA ASN A 68 -15.89 7.23 8.10
C ASN A 68 -17.14 7.56 7.26
N SER A 69 -18.31 7.21 7.78
CA SER A 69 -19.62 7.36 7.14
C SER A 69 -19.94 8.76 6.59
N GLY A 70 -19.28 9.83 7.08
CA GLY A 70 -19.34 11.18 6.51
C GLY A 70 -18.59 11.37 5.18
N PHE A 71 -17.58 10.55 4.89
CA PHE A 71 -16.80 10.59 3.64
C PHE A 71 -17.52 9.87 2.49
N LEU A 72 -18.30 8.82 2.78
CA LEU A 72 -19.15 8.15 1.79
C LEU A 72 -20.18 9.09 1.13
N CYS A 73 -20.57 10.17 1.82
CA CYS A 73 -21.46 11.20 1.28
C CYS A 73 -20.76 12.24 0.39
N LEU A 74 -19.43 12.42 0.52
CA LEU A 74 -18.66 13.36 -0.30
C LEU A 74 -18.26 12.73 -1.64
N PHE A 75 -18.11 11.42 -1.69
CA PHE A 75 -17.79 10.67 -2.89
C PHE A 75 -19.05 9.99 -3.43
N ASN A 76 -19.83 10.73 -4.23
CA ASN A 76 -20.99 10.21 -4.99
C ASN A 76 -20.66 9.04 -5.94
N ASN A 77 -19.39 8.63 -6.05
CA ASN A 77 -18.88 7.56 -6.88
C ASN A 77 -18.33 6.37 -6.08
N ALA A 78 -18.66 6.24 -4.79
CA ALA A 78 -18.34 5.01 -4.08
C ALA A 78 -19.07 3.84 -4.79
N THR A 79 -18.33 2.97 -5.47
CA THR A 79 -18.85 1.79 -6.14
C THR A 79 -19.64 0.93 -5.14
N ASP A 80 -20.66 0.20 -5.60
CA ASP A 80 -21.51 -0.64 -4.74
C ASP A 80 -20.69 -1.63 -3.87
N GLU A 81 -19.48 -2.00 -4.30
CA GLU A 81 -18.52 -2.82 -3.55
C GLU A 81 -18.04 -2.21 -2.23
N ILE A 82 -18.10 -0.88 -2.06
CA ILE A 82 -17.64 -0.17 -0.86
C ILE A 82 -18.73 -0.17 0.22
N ARG A 83 -19.97 -0.44 -0.15
CA ARG A 83 -21.15 -0.37 0.73
C ARG A 83 -21.51 -1.69 1.41
N ASP A 84 -20.69 -2.71 1.33
CA ASP A 84 -20.96 -3.99 2.00
C ASP A 84 -20.77 -3.86 3.52
N PRO A 85 -21.86 -3.78 4.32
CA PRO A 85 -21.75 -3.63 5.77
C PRO A 85 -21.23 -4.91 6.45
N ASP A 86 -21.25 -6.04 5.74
CA ASP A 86 -20.76 -7.33 6.21
C ASP A 86 -19.31 -7.59 5.82
N TYR A 87 -18.67 -6.64 5.11
CA TYR A 87 -17.27 -6.77 4.72
C TYR A 87 -16.36 -6.91 5.95
N ARG A 88 -15.50 -7.93 5.91
CA ARG A 88 -14.41 -8.11 6.85
C ARG A 88 -13.11 -8.17 6.08
N SER A 89 -12.12 -7.40 6.53
CA SER A 89 -10.78 -7.46 5.92
C SER A 89 -10.24 -8.89 6.00
N PRO A 90 -9.68 -9.44 4.90
CA PRO A 90 -9.03 -10.74 4.91
C PRO A 90 -7.68 -10.72 5.64
N LEU A 91 -7.23 -9.54 6.08
CA LEU A 91 -6.02 -9.34 6.87
C LEU A 91 -6.39 -8.79 8.26
N HIS A 92 -5.71 -9.28 9.28
CA HIS A 92 -5.71 -8.71 10.60
C HIS A 92 -4.93 -7.38 10.63
N ALA A 93 -5.25 -6.53 11.60
CA ALA A 93 -4.59 -5.23 11.78
C ALA A 93 -3.05 -5.34 11.88
N ALA A 94 -2.53 -6.38 12.56
CA ALA A 94 -1.10 -6.62 12.68
C ALA A 94 -0.44 -6.96 11.34
N GLU A 95 -1.09 -7.81 10.53
CA GLU A 95 -0.64 -8.20 9.19
C GLU A 95 -0.62 -6.99 8.25
N LEU A 96 -1.65 -6.14 8.32
CA LEU A 96 -1.73 -4.88 7.58
C LEU A 96 -0.56 -3.94 7.94
N GLN A 97 -0.23 -3.80 9.22
CA GLN A 97 0.90 -2.96 9.63
C GLN A 97 2.25 -3.54 9.16
N GLN A 98 2.42 -4.86 9.21
CA GLN A 98 3.64 -5.51 8.74
C GLN A 98 3.83 -5.32 7.22
N ILE A 99 2.79 -5.59 6.44
CA ILE A 99 2.78 -5.36 4.99
C ILE A 99 3.05 -3.89 4.68
N GLY A 100 2.34 -2.98 5.34
CA GLY A 100 2.50 -1.54 5.17
C GLY A 100 3.91 -1.04 5.50
N ALA A 101 4.54 -1.58 6.55
CA ALA A 101 5.93 -1.28 6.88
C ALA A 101 6.88 -1.75 5.78
N ALA A 102 6.68 -2.94 5.22
CA ALA A 102 7.48 -3.46 4.11
C ALA A 102 7.33 -2.59 2.85
N ILE A 103 6.12 -2.16 2.52
CA ILE A 103 5.85 -1.21 1.42
C ILE A 103 6.60 0.10 1.65
N SER A 104 6.49 0.67 2.86
CA SER A 104 7.15 1.93 3.24
C SER A 104 8.68 1.85 3.10
N GLN A 105 9.25 0.71 3.51
CA GLN A 105 10.69 0.45 3.41
C GLN A 105 11.12 0.28 1.94
N HIS A 106 10.33 -0.43 1.14
CA HIS A 106 10.58 -0.57 -0.30
C HIS A 106 10.59 0.81 -0.97
N MET A 107 9.56 1.62 -0.74
CA MET A 107 9.46 2.98 -1.29
C MET A 107 10.64 3.87 -0.88
N SER A 108 11.01 3.84 0.40
CA SER A 108 12.15 4.60 0.91
C SER A 108 13.46 4.17 0.25
N THR A 109 13.62 2.88 0.00
CA THR A 109 14.81 2.33 -0.68
C THR A 109 14.86 2.75 -2.13
N GLN A 110 13.74 2.65 -2.86
CA GLN A 110 13.62 3.13 -4.24
C GLN A 110 13.94 4.62 -4.36
N LEU A 111 13.42 5.44 -3.44
CA LEU A 111 13.70 6.87 -3.40
C LEU A 111 15.20 7.16 -3.17
N LYS A 112 15.84 6.44 -2.23
CA LYS A 112 17.29 6.58 -1.97
C LYS A 112 18.14 6.19 -3.18
N ILE A 113 17.81 5.08 -3.84
CA ILE A 113 18.49 4.64 -5.07
C ILE A 113 18.38 5.73 -6.14
N TRP A 114 17.16 6.23 -6.36
CA TRP A 114 16.91 7.28 -7.34
C TRP A 114 17.73 8.53 -7.02
N LEU A 115 17.66 9.04 -5.78
CA LEU A 115 18.43 10.22 -5.37
C LEU A 115 19.95 10.03 -5.51
N ASN A 116 20.47 8.85 -5.18
CA ASN A 116 21.90 8.53 -5.34
C ASN A 116 22.33 8.54 -6.80
N LEU A 117 21.45 8.23 -7.76
CA LEU A 117 21.76 8.34 -9.19
C LEU A 117 21.87 9.81 -9.65
N PHE A 118 21.30 10.76 -8.91
CA PHE A 118 21.40 12.20 -9.20
C PHE A 118 22.48 12.92 -8.40
N VAL A 119 23.17 12.25 -7.47
CA VAL A 119 24.36 12.82 -6.83
C VAL A 119 25.53 12.63 -7.81
N PRO A 120 26.10 13.71 -8.38
CA PRO A 120 27.29 13.58 -9.20
C PRO A 120 28.39 12.94 -8.34
N PRO A 121 29.20 12.02 -8.88
CA PRO A 121 30.39 11.59 -8.17
C PRO A 121 31.20 12.85 -7.85
N TYR A 122 31.51 13.05 -6.57
CA TYR A 122 32.43 14.12 -6.18
C TYR A 122 33.68 14.01 -7.08
N PRO A 123 34.14 15.10 -7.71
CA PRO A 123 35.39 15.04 -8.46
C PRO A 123 36.45 14.51 -7.49
N ALA A 124 37.11 13.42 -7.89
CA ALA A 124 38.15 12.78 -7.09
C ALA A 124 39.11 13.86 -6.58
N PRO A 125 39.46 13.89 -5.28
CA PRO A 125 40.37 14.89 -4.77
C PRO A 125 41.68 14.77 -5.54
N VAL A 126 41.97 15.76 -6.39
CA VAL A 126 43.27 15.89 -7.00
C VAL A 126 44.20 16.24 -5.84
N LEU A 127 45.01 15.27 -5.42
CA LEU A 127 46.10 15.46 -4.49
C LEU A 127 47.01 16.58 -5.06
N ASN A 128 46.96 17.76 -4.44
CA ASN A 128 47.97 18.81 -4.61
C ASN A 128 49.08 18.60 -3.58
#